data_AF-A0A087TVV4-F1
#
_entry.id   AF-A0A087TVV4-F1
#
_cell.length_a   1.000
_cell.length_b   1.000
_cell.length_c   1.000
_cell.angle_alpha   90.00
_cell.angle_beta   90.00
_cell.angle_gamma   90.00
#
_symmetry.space_group_name_H-M   'P 1'
#
loop_
_entity.id
_entity.type
_entity.pdbx_description
1 polymer ?
#
loop_
_entity_poly.entity_id
_entity_poly.type
_entity_poly.pdbx_seq_one_letter_code
_entity_poly.pdbx_strand_id
1 'polypeptide(L)' 'MPKGGDKFYYRHSQAVIDGTRCREDSSDICVQGVCMAVGCDLKLGSDMKEDKCRECGGNGSNCKTVEGIFDQTNLEM' A
#
# COMPACT_ATOMS: atom_id res chain seq x y z
N MET A 1 2.74 34.65 -6.67
CA MET A 1 2.56 33.31 -7.25
C MET A 1 3.88 32.58 -7.16
N PRO A 2 3.97 31.42 -6.48
CA PRO A 2 5.22 30.68 -6.40
C PRO A 2 5.61 30.15 -7.78
N LYS A 3 6.88 30.33 -8.17
CA LYS A 3 7.43 29.80 -9.42
C LYS A 3 7.72 28.31 -9.22
N GLY A 4 7.38 27.50 -10.23
CA GLY A 4 7.29 26.04 -10.14
C GLY A 4 8.56 25.35 -9.63
N GLY A 5 8.36 24.29 -8.83
CA GLY A 5 9.39 23.43 -8.27
C GLY A 5 9.13 23.06 -6.81
N ASP A 6 8.47 23.94 -6.07
CA ASP A 6 8.19 23.74 -4.65
C ASP A 6 6.88 22.94 -4.46
N LYS A 7 6.95 21.84 -3.69
CA LYS A 7 5.75 21.14 -3.22
C LYS A 7 5.16 21.92 -2.04
N PHE A 8 4.09 22.67 -2.28
CA PHE A 8 3.39 23.38 -1.23
C PHE A 8 2.38 22.45 -0.56
N TYR A 9 2.48 22.34 0.76
CA TYR A 9 1.52 21.62 1.59
C TYR A 9 0.84 22.60 2.54
N TYR A 10 -0.49 22.57 2.60
CA TYR A 10 -1.28 23.36 3.54
C TYR A 10 -2.21 22.44 4.32
N ARG A 11 -2.24 22.59 5.65
CA ARG A 11 -3.10 21.78 6.51
C ARG A 11 -4.50 22.39 6.56
N HIS A 12 -5.47 21.77 5.88
CA HIS A 12 -6.87 22.21 5.85
C HIS A 12 -7.63 21.95 7.17
N SER A 13 -7.24 20.93 7.94
CA SER A 13 -7.89 20.53 9.18
C SER A 13 -6.88 19.91 10.15
N GLN A 14 -7.18 19.89 11.45
CA GLN A 14 -6.35 19.24 12.46
C GLN A 14 -6.22 17.72 12.23
N ALA A 15 -7.31 17.08 11.81
CA ALA A 15 -7.36 15.67 11.48
C ALA A 15 -8.31 15.43 10.29
N VAL A 16 -8.07 14.32 9.58
CA VAL A 16 -8.99 13.78 8.58
C VAL A 16 -10.04 12.91 9.28
N ILE A 17 -11.09 12.53 8.54
CA ILE A 17 -12.12 11.62 9.04
C ILE A 17 -11.48 10.25 9.32
N ASP A 18 -11.81 9.64 10.45
CA ASP A 18 -11.32 8.31 10.81
C ASP A 18 -11.68 7.28 9.73
N GLY A 19 -10.73 6.42 9.37
CA GLY A 19 -10.86 5.49 8.24
C GLY A 19 -10.33 6.03 6.91
N THR A 20 -9.95 7.30 6.81
CA THR A 20 -9.26 7.83 5.61
C THR A 20 -7.91 7.12 5.46
N ARG A 21 -7.60 6.59 4.27
CA ARG A 21 -6.28 5.98 4.01
C ARG A 21 -5.17 7.00 4.18
N CYS A 22 -4.11 6.63 4.88
CA CYS A 22 -2.96 7.51 5.07
C CYS A 22 -2.09 7.62 3.82
N ARG A 23 -1.97 6.51 3.08
CA ARG A 23 -1.11 6.35 1.90
C ARG A 23 -1.84 5.54 0.83
N GLU A 24 -1.47 5.73 -0.42
CA GLU A 24 -2.13 5.08 -1.56
C GLU A 24 -1.71 3.61 -1.72
N ASP A 25 -0.49 3.27 -1.27
CA ASP A 25 0.14 1.96 -1.35
C ASP A 25 -0.10 1.08 -0.11
N SER A 26 -0.83 1.57 0.88
CA SER A 26 -1.06 0.89 2.15
C SER A 26 -2.54 0.83 2.51
N SER A 27 -2.90 -0.17 3.31
CA SER A 27 -4.22 -0.28 3.95
C SER A 27 -4.30 0.51 5.26
N ASP A 28 -3.23 1.21 5.66
CA ASP A 28 -3.20 2.01 6.87
C ASP A 28 -4.22 3.15 6.83
N ILE A 29 -4.91 3.37 7.94
CA ILE A 29 -5.95 4.38 8.07
C ILE A 29 -5.62 5.38 9.19
N CYS A 30 -6.11 6.61 9.04
CA CYS A 30 -6.08 7.59 10.10
C CYS A 30 -7.13 7.27 11.16
N VAL A 31 -6.74 7.30 12.43
CA VAL A 31 -7.61 7.23 13.61
C VAL A 31 -7.16 8.31 14.58
N GLN A 32 -8.03 9.24 14.91
CA GLN A 32 -7.73 10.39 15.79
C GLN A 32 -6.50 11.19 15.34
N GLY A 33 -6.30 11.31 14.03
CA GLY A 33 -5.15 12.03 13.44
C GLY A 33 -3.82 11.27 13.46
N VAL A 34 -3.81 10.02 13.93
CA VAL A 34 -2.63 9.13 13.88
C VAL A 34 -2.86 8.07 12.81
N CYS A 35 -1.83 7.81 12.00
CA CYS A 35 -1.89 6.72 11.04
C CYS A 35 -1.68 5.38 11.73
N MET A 36 -2.66 4.48 11.61
CA MET A 36 -2.68 3.17 12.24
C MET A 36 -2.72 2.06 11.19
N ALA A 37 -1.97 0.99 11.46
CA ALA A 37 -1.88 -0.16 10.56
C ALA A 37 -3.15 -1.00 10.55
N VAL A 38 -3.52 -1.50 9.37
CA VAL A 38 -4.63 -2.45 9.20
C VAL A 38 -4.06 -3.72 8.57
N GLY A 39 -4.22 -4.84 9.27
CA GLY A 39 -3.79 -6.14 8.75
C GLY A 39 -4.59 -6.54 7.52
N CYS A 40 -4.09 -7.53 6.77
CA CYS A 40 -4.80 -8.06 5.60
C CYS A 40 -6.17 -8.68 5.93
N ASP A 41 -6.42 -8.97 7.22
CA ASP A 41 -7.69 -9.46 7.75
C ASP A 41 -8.69 -8.33 8.08
N LEU A 42 -8.37 -7.10 7.64
CA LEU A 42 -9.17 -5.88 7.81
C LEU A 42 -9.35 -5.44 9.27
N LYS A 43 -8.43 -5.85 10.16
CA LYS A 43 -8.44 -5.45 11.57
C LYS A 43 -7.37 -4.40 11.87
N LEU A 44 -7.78 -3.37 12.61
CA LEU A 44 -6.92 -2.31 13.09
C LEU A 44 -5.90 -2.86 14.11
N GLY A 45 -4.62 -2.58 13.88
CA GLY A 45 -3.53 -3.05 14.74
C GLY A 45 -3.20 -4.55 14.60
N SER A 46 -3.76 -5.23 13.61
CA SER A 46 -3.43 -6.62 13.31
C SER A 46 -2.08 -6.71 12.58
N ASP A 47 -1.23 -7.63 13.04
CA ASP A 47 0.06 -7.92 12.41
C ASP A 47 -0.04 -8.91 11.24
N MET A 48 -1.26 -9.31 10.86
CA MET A 48 -1.48 -10.23 9.74
C MET A 48 -1.10 -9.58 8.40
N LYS A 49 -0.29 -10.30 7.63
CA LYS A 49 0.20 -9.88 6.30
C LYS A 49 -0.18 -10.89 5.24
N GLU A 50 -0.30 -10.41 4.01
CA GLU A 50 -0.38 -11.29 2.85
C GLU A 50 0.94 -12.04 2.68
N ASP A 51 0.85 -13.30 2.27
CA ASP A 51 2.00 -14.08 1.84
C ASP A 51 2.38 -13.76 0.38
N LYS A 52 3.41 -14.44 -0.15
CA LYS A 52 3.84 -14.29 -1.55
C LYS A 52 2.77 -14.67 -2.58
N CYS A 53 1.72 -15.38 -2.16
CA CYS A 53 0.60 -15.80 -2.99
C CYS A 53 -0.58 -14.82 -2.90
N ARG A 54 -0.43 -13.71 -2.18
CA ARG A 54 -1.49 -12.73 -1.86
C ARG A 54 -2.61 -13.32 -1.01
N GLU A 55 -2.30 -14.32 -0.20
CA GLU A 55 -3.24 -14.88 0.77
C GLU A 55 -2.96 -14.30 2.15
N CYS A 56 -4.00 -13.78 2.80
CA CYS A 56 -3.87 -13.22 4.13
C CYS A 56 -3.54 -14.29 5.18
N GLY A 57 -2.40 -14.17 5.85
CA GLY A 57 -1.92 -15.18 6.79
C GLY A 57 -1.52 -16.51 6.14
N GLY A 58 -1.31 -16.52 4.82
CA GLY A 58 -0.87 -17.69 4.08
C GLY A 58 0.56 -18.11 4.44
N ASN A 59 0.93 -19.32 4.03
CA ASN A 59 2.24 -19.92 4.26
C ASN A 59 3.10 -19.98 2.98
N GLY A 60 2.60 -19.44 1.87
CA GLY A 60 3.27 -19.44 0.56
C GLY A 60 3.20 -20.76 -0.20
N SER A 61 2.36 -21.73 0.17
CA SER A 61 2.28 -23.03 -0.52
C SER A 61 1.30 -23.07 -1.70
N ASN A 62 0.39 -22.10 -1.80
CA ASN A 62 -0.72 -22.12 -2.76
C ASN A 62 -0.36 -21.54 -4.14
N CYS A 63 0.87 -21.06 -4.31
CA CYS A 63 1.41 -20.56 -5.56
C CYS A 63 2.86 -21.01 -5.76
N LYS A 64 3.33 -20.93 -7.00
CA LYS A 64 4.72 -21.24 -7.37
C LYS A 64 5.37 -20.02 -8.00
N THR A 65 6.62 -19.76 -7.63
CA THR A 65 7.45 -18.76 -8.29
C THR A 65 7.88 -19.31 -9.65
N VAL A 66 7.66 -18.54 -10.72
CA VAL A 66 8.12 -18.87 -12.07
C VAL A 66 9.18 -17.85 -12.44
N GLU A 67 10.34 -18.32 -12.90
CA GLU A 67 11.47 -17.50 -13.32
C GLU A 67 11.86 -17.84 -14.76
N GLY A 68 12.31 -16.85 -15.51
CA GLY A 68 12.70 -17.01 -16.90
C GLY A 68 13.54 -15.82 -17.37
N ILE A 69 14.26 -16.03 -18.47
CA ILE A 69 15.05 -14.97 -19.12
C ILE A 69 14.15 -14.31 -20.17
N PHE A 70 14.02 -13.00 -20.09
CA PHE A 70 13.29 -12.21 -21.09
C PHE A 70 14.26 -11.78 -22.19
N ASP A 71 14.01 -12.22 -23.44
CA ASP A 71 14.75 -11.78 -24.62
C ASP A 71 13.90 -10.81 -25.45
N GLN A 72 14.34 -9.55 -25.53
CA GLN A 72 13.64 -8.46 -26.23
C GLN A 72 13.68 -8.58 -27.76
N THR A 73 14.43 -9.52 -28.32
CA THR A 73 14.58 -9.66 -29.78
C THR A 73 13.31 -10.08 -30.52
N ASN A 74 12.30 -10.61 -29.82
CA ASN A 74 11.00 -11.02 -30.38
C ASN A 74 9.82 -10.18 -29.87
N LEU A 75 10.05 -8.94 -29.44
CA LEU A 75 8.96 -7.98 -29.23
C LEU A 75 8.50 -7.44 -30.59
N GLU A 76 7.61 -8.16 -31.26
CA GLU A 76 6.81 -7.56 -32.32
C GLU A 76 5.81 -6.58 -31.67
N MET A 77 5.97 -5.29 -31.96
CA MET A 77 4.98 -4.24 -31.71
C MET A 77 4.09 -4.07 -32.92
#